data_AF-A0A0G0IEG9-F1
#
_entry.id   AF-A0A0G0IEG9-F1
#
_cell.length_a   1.000
_cell.length_b   1.000
_cell.length_c   1.000
_cell.angle_alpha   90.00
_cell.angle_beta   90.00
_cell.angle_gamma   90.00
#
_symmetry.space_group_name_H-M   'P 1'
#
loop_
_entity.id
_entity.type
_entity.pdbx_description
1 polymer ?
#
loop_
_entity_poly.entity_id
_entity_poly.type
_entity_poly.pdbx_seq_one_letter_code
_entity_poly.pdbx_strand_id
1 'polypeptide(L)'
;MRTNWSELRKKYLYSGARSVNAFLEAESIKINGFVTRKTKGWREEKELYEADLEKAIREKLIASLSDTEADVRKRQASIAKHLQEMALKALETCKPKDFAEALRCMQIGLKEEREALGLNNVQPQAVFVEPPFMKTRYAQKLKNMDNEELLGVMKELVEEKKEVIN
;
A
#
# COMPACT_ATOMS: atom_id res chain seq x y z
N MET A 1 66.04 -20.08 1.36
CA MET A 1 64.80 -19.33 1.05
C MET A 1 64.04 -19.10 2.34
N ARG A 2 63.64 -17.85 2.62
CA ARG A 2 62.91 -17.51 3.85
C ARG A 2 61.45 -17.84 3.61
N THR A 3 60.90 -18.79 4.36
CA THR A 3 59.50 -19.22 4.22
C THR A 3 58.56 -18.05 4.48
N ASN A 4 57.73 -17.69 3.50
CA ASN A 4 56.76 -16.62 3.65
C ASN A 4 55.48 -17.14 4.33
N TRP A 5 55.45 -17.03 5.66
CA TRP A 5 54.36 -17.56 6.49
C TRP A 5 53.00 -16.92 6.21
N SER A 6 52.96 -15.67 5.73
CA SER A 6 51.69 -14.98 5.44
C SER A 6 51.02 -15.53 4.17
N GLU A 7 51.81 -15.87 3.15
CA GLU A 7 51.33 -16.52 1.93
C GLU A 7 50.84 -17.93 2.21
N LEU A 8 51.58 -18.70 3.01
CA LEU A 8 51.15 -20.03 3.43
C LEU A 8 49.85 -19.99 4.24
N ARG A 9 49.67 -18.98 5.09
CA ARG A 9 48.43 -18.77 5.84
C ARG A 9 47.24 -18.54 4.90
N LYS A 10 47.39 -17.66 3.91
CA LYS A 10 46.37 -17.40 2.89
C LYS A 10 46.07 -18.65 2.06
N LYS A 11 47.11 -19.37 1.63
CA LYS A 11 46.94 -20.65 0.90
C LYS A 11 46.16 -21.67 1.72
N TYR A 12 46.49 -21.82 3.00
CA TYR A 12 45.77 -22.73 3.89
C TYR A 12 44.29 -22.35 4.03
N LEU A 13 44.03 -21.06 4.22
CA LEU A 13 42.68 -20.50 4.38
C LEU A 13 41.77 -20.85 3.20
N TYR A 14 42.28 -20.74 1.97
CA TYR A 14 41.53 -21.04 0.75
C TYR A 14 41.62 -22.51 0.29
N SER A 15 42.51 -23.32 0.88
CA SER A 15 42.68 -24.72 0.49
C SER A 15 41.54 -25.61 0.99
N GLY A 16 41.39 -26.81 0.41
CA GLY A 16 40.49 -27.84 0.95
C GLY A 16 41.02 -28.62 2.16
N ALA A 17 42.22 -28.29 2.68
CA ALA A 17 42.85 -29.06 3.75
C ALA A 17 42.18 -28.81 5.11
N ARG A 18 41.64 -29.86 5.74
CA ARG A 18 40.95 -29.76 7.04
C ARG A 18 41.87 -29.51 8.24
N SER A 19 43.15 -29.84 8.12
CA SER A 19 44.11 -29.67 9.20
C SER A 19 45.36 -28.95 8.72
N VAL A 20 45.93 -28.13 9.61
CA VAL A 20 47.15 -27.40 9.33
C VAL A 20 48.32 -28.36 9.10
N ASN A 21 48.37 -29.49 9.82
CA ASN A 21 49.42 -30.49 9.65
C ASN A 21 49.37 -31.13 8.25
N ALA A 22 48.19 -31.54 7.79
CA ALA A 22 48.04 -32.11 6.45
C ALA A 22 48.41 -31.10 5.35
N PHE A 23 48.09 -29.81 5.56
CA PHE A 23 48.50 -28.74 4.64
C PHE A 23 50.02 -28.54 4.62
N LEU A 24 50.67 -28.53 5.80
CA LEU A 24 52.12 -28.36 5.90
C LEU A 24 52.89 -29.56 5.33
N GLU A 25 52.37 -30.77 5.53
CA GLU A 25 52.92 -31.99 4.92
C GLU A 25 52.83 -31.95 3.39
N ALA A 26 51.70 -31.47 2.84
CA ALA A 26 51.54 -31.27 1.39
C ALA A 26 52.50 -30.21 0.82
N GLU A 27 52.79 -29.16 1.59
CA GLU A 27 53.80 -28.14 1.24
C GLU A 27 55.24 -28.58 1.57
N SER A 28 55.45 -29.84 1.95
CA SER A 28 56.77 -30.41 2.31
C SER A 28 57.48 -29.70 3.48
N ILE A 29 56.72 -29.12 4.41
CA ILE A 29 57.22 -28.40 5.59
C ILE A 29 57.23 -29.34 6.79
N LYS A 30 58.41 -29.62 7.34
CA LYS A 30 58.55 -30.43 8.57
C LYS A 30 57.99 -29.71 9.78
N ILE A 31 57.11 -30.38 10.51
CA ILE A 31 56.52 -29.87 11.75
C ILE A 31 57.59 -29.88 12.86
N ASN A 32 57.79 -28.73 13.48
CA ASN A 32 58.64 -28.56 14.67
C ASN A 32 58.01 -27.51 15.61
N GLY A 33 58.54 -27.36 16.82
CA GLY A 33 57.97 -26.44 17.82
C GLY A 33 57.91 -24.97 17.36
N PHE A 34 58.78 -24.54 16.45
CA PHE A 34 58.72 -23.20 15.86
C PHE A 34 57.55 -23.07 14.87
N VAL A 35 57.38 -24.05 13.98
CA VAL A 35 56.27 -24.13 13.01
C VAL A 35 54.94 -24.15 13.76
N THR A 36 54.81 -24.97 14.81
CA THR A 36 53.59 -25.05 15.63
C THR A 36 53.23 -23.71 16.27
N ARG A 37 54.21 -22.92 16.72
CA ARG A 37 53.96 -21.56 17.24
C ARG A 37 53.52 -20.60 16.13
N LYS A 38 54.06 -20.73 14.92
CA LYS A 38 53.73 -19.87 13.77
C LYS A 38 52.35 -20.16 13.18
N THR A 39 51.89 -21.41 13.24
CA THR A 39 50.60 -21.83 12.70
C THR A 39 49.48 -21.93 13.73
N LYS A 40 49.75 -21.49 14.97
CA LYS A 40 48.74 -21.43 16.03
C LYS A 40 47.58 -20.52 15.60
N GLY A 41 46.35 -20.98 15.79
CA GLY A 41 45.12 -20.25 15.45
C GLY A 41 44.74 -20.27 13.97
N TRP A 42 45.55 -20.85 13.08
CA TRP A 42 45.21 -20.93 11.64
C TRP A 42 43.97 -21.77 11.40
N ARG A 43 43.76 -22.82 12.20
CA ARG A 43 42.56 -23.65 12.12
C ARG A 43 41.30 -22.87 12.50
N GLU A 44 41.34 -22.18 13.63
CA GLU A 44 40.22 -21.38 14.14
C GLU A 44 39.84 -20.28 13.15
N GLU A 45 40.83 -19.59 12.58
CA GLU A 45 40.61 -18.58 11.54
C GLU A 45 39.96 -19.15 10.28
N LYS A 46 40.35 -20.37 9.89
CA LYS A 46 39.73 -21.05 8.75
C LYS A 46 38.30 -21.46 9.02
N GLU A 47 38.02 -22.00 10.21
CA GLU A 47 36.66 -22.36 10.62
C GLU A 47 35.75 -21.11 10.62
N LEU A 48 36.24 -19.95 11.08
CA LEU A 48 35.51 -18.68 10.99
C LEU A 48 35.27 -18.25 9.54
N TYR A 49 36.29 -18.30 8.68
CA TYR A 49 36.16 -17.94 7.27
C TYR A 49 35.16 -18.84 6.52
N GLU A 50 35.21 -20.14 6.76
CA GLU A 50 34.27 -21.09 6.15
C GLU A 50 32.83 -20.84 6.63
N ALA A 51 32.64 -20.51 7.91
CA ALA A 51 31.32 -20.16 8.45
C ALA A 51 30.78 -18.86 7.84
N ASP A 52 31.61 -17.83 7.69
CA ASP A 52 31.24 -16.57 7.04
C ASP A 52 30.88 -16.78 5.56
N LEU A 53 31.67 -17.60 4.86
CA LEU A 53 31.42 -17.96 3.46
C LEU A 53 30.08 -18.71 3.31
N GLU A 54 29.84 -19.70 4.17
CA GLU A 54 28.59 -20.46 4.17
C GLU A 54 27.38 -19.55 4.45
N LYS A 55 27.51 -18.64 5.42
CA LYS A 55 26.48 -17.64 5.73
C LYS A 55 26.19 -16.77 4.51
N ALA A 56 27.21 -16.23 3.85
CA ALA A 56 27.05 -15.39 2.66
C ALA A 56 26.39 -16.15 1.49
N ILE A 57 26.75 -17.42 1.28
CA ILE A 57 26.12 -18.27 0.26
C ILE A 57 24.63 -18.47 0.58
N ARG A 58 24.29 -18.77 1.84
CA ARG A 58 22.91 -18.95 2.27
C ARG A 58 22.08 -17.68 2.08
N GLU A 59 22.61 -16.52 2.48
CA GLU A 59 21.95 -15.23 2.30
C GLU A 59 21.70 -14.93 0.82
N LYS A 60 22.69 -15.17 -0.04
CA LYS A 60 22.55 -15.00 -1.49
C LYS A 60 21.52 -15.96 -2.09
N LEU A 61 21.48 -17.20 -1.62
CA LEU A 61 20.47 -18.19 -2.05
C LEU A 61 19.06 -17.74 -1.62
N ILE A 62 18.90 -17.31 -0.37
CA ILE A 62 17.64 -16.77 0.15
C ILE A 62 17.20 -15.57 -0.69
N ALA A 63 18.10 -14.62 -0.98
CA ALA A 63 17.82 -13.47 -1.82
C ALA A 63 17.43 -13.85 -3.27
N SER A 64 17.99 -14.94 -3.81
CA SER A 64 17.64 -15.43 -5.14
C SER A 64 16.30 -16.19 -5.19
N LEU A 65 15.89 -16.78 -4.07
CA LEU A 65 14.66 -17.55 -3.93
C LEU A 65 13.50 -16.71 -3.38
N SER A 66 13.80 -15.59 -2.72
CA SER A 66 12.78 -14.65 -2.27
C SER A 66 12.18 -13.97 -3.49
N ASP A 67 10.85 -14.10 -3.64
CA ASP A 67 10.07 -13.31 -4.60
C ASP A 67 10.49 -11.85 -4.49
N THR A 68 10.73 -11.19 -5.63
CA THR A 68 10.95 -9.75 -5.59
C THR A 68 9.67 -9.08 -5.09
N GLU A 69 9.80 -7.92 -4.45
CA GLU A 69 8.65 -7.14 -4.00
C GLU A 69 7.67 -6.86 -5.16
N ALA A 70 8.20 -6.74 -6.40
CA ALA A 70 7.41 -6.59 -7.61
C ALA A 70 6.57 -7.83 -7.93
N ASP A 71 7.11 -9.04 -7.76
CA ASP A 71 6.38 -10.30 -8.00
C ASP A 71 5.26 -10.50 -6.98
N VAL A 72 5.52 -10.17 -5.70
CA VAL A 72 4.50 -10.18 -4.65
C VAL A 72 3.38 -9.21 -4.98
N ARG A 73 3.71 -7.96 -5.35
CA ARG A 73 2.72 -6.96 -5.76
C ARG A 73 1.91 -7.39 -6.97
N LYS A 74 2.56 -7.97 -7.99
CA LYS A 74 1.88 -8.49 -9.19
C LYS A 74 0.88 -9.59 -8.83
N ARG A 75 1.27 -10.52 -7.96
CA ARG A 75 0.38 -11.59 -7.46
C ARG A 75 -0.80 -11.00 -6.68
N GLN A 76 -0.56 -10.06 -5.77
CA GLN A 76 -1.61 -9.39 -5.01
C GLN A 76 -2.60 -8.66 -5.92
N ALA A 77 -2.11 -7.92 -6.92
CA ALA A 77 -2.95 -7.23 -7.90
C ALA A 77 -3.80 -8.23 -8.71
N SER A 78 -3.22 -9.37 -9.11
CA SER A 78 -3.96 -10.42 -9.82
C SER A 78 -5.08 -11.01 -8.97
N ILE A 79 -4.83 -11.27 -7.69
CA ILE A 79 -5.84 -11.78 -6.75
C ILE A 79 -6.93 -10.74 -6.53
N ALA A 80 -6.57 -9.48 -6.30
CA ALA A 80 -7.53 -8.39 -6.10
C ALA A 80 -8.44 -8.22 -7.31
N LYS A 81 -7.88 -8.26 -8.52
CA LYS A 81 -8.65 -8.20 -9.77
C LYS A 81 -9.65 -9.35 -9.87
N HIS A 82 -9.22 -10.57 -9.58
CA HIS A 82 -10.11 -11.73 -9.63
C HIS A 82 -11.28 -11.62 -8.64
N LEU A 83 -11.02 -11.15 -7.42
CA LEU A 83 -12.06 -10.91 -6.41
C LEU A 83 -13.05 -9.82 -6.87
N GLN A 84 -12.56 -8.74 -7.47
CA GLN A 84 -13.41 -7.68 -8.03
C GLN A 84 -14.30 -8.21 -9.17
N GLU A 85 -13.75 -9.03 -10.07
CA GLU A 85 -14.53 -9.66 -11.14
C GLU A 85 -15.61 -10.60 -10.60
N MET A 86 -15.32 -11.36 -9.54
CA MET A 86 -16.31 -12.20 -8.86
C MET A 86 -17.43 -11.36 -8.22
N ALA A 87 -17.07 -10.27 -7.54
CA ALA A 87 -18.04 -9.37 -6.92
C ALA A 87 -18.97 -8.72 -7.96
N LEU A 88 -18.42 -8.28 -9.11
CA LEU A 88 -19.21 -7.73 -10.21
C LEU A 88 -20.24 -8.73 -10.74
N LYS A 89 -19.82 -9.98 -10.99
CA LYS A 89 -20.74 -11.04 -11.43
C LYS A 89 -21.84 -11.31 -10.42
N ALA A 90 -21.52 -11.29 -9.12
CA ALA A 90 -22.52 -11.45 -8.07
C ALA A 90 -23.52 -10.29 -8.08
N LEU A 91 -23.05 -9.05 -8.25
CA LEU A 91 -23.89 -7.85 -8.36
C LEU A 91 -24.83 -7.89 -9.56
N GLU A 92 -24.37 -8.38 -10.72
CA GLU A 92 -25.23 -8.53 -11.93
C GLU A 92 -26.43 -9.45 -11.68
N THR A 93 -26.27 -10.46 -10.83
CA THR A 93 -27.35 -11.38 -10.46
C THR A 93 -28.19 -10.90 -9.27
N CYS A 94 -27.73 -9.87 -8.55
CA CYS A 94 -28.37 -9.40 -7.35
C CYS A 94 -29.69 -8.69 -7.70
N LYS A 95 -30.78 -9.17 -7.12
CA LYS A 95 -32.10 -8.53 -7.19
C LYS A 95 -32.57 -8.20 -5.77
N PRO A 96 -32.81 -6.93 -5.43
CA PRO A 96 -33.31 -6.57 -4.11
C PRO A 96 -34.70 -7.20 -3.89
N LYS A 97 -34.94 -7.71 -2.68
CA LYS A 97 -36.19 -8.43 -2.35
C LYS A 97 -37.38 -7.48 -2.21
N ASP A 98 -37.13 -6.30 -1.66
CA ASP A 98 -38.12 -5.28 -1.41
C ASP A 98 -37.61 -3.87 -1.74
N PHE A 99 -38.54 -2.91 -1.75
CA PHE A 99 -38.23 -1.50 -2.05
C PHE A 99 -37.28 -0.87 -1.01
N ALA A 100 -37.39 -1.27 0.27
CA ALA A 100 -36.57 -0.71 1.34
C ALA A 100 -35.10 -1.12 1.20
N GLU A 101 -34.83 -2.37 0.81
CA GLU A 101 -33.53 -2.90 0.47
C GLU A 101 -32.95 -2.20 -0.76
N ALA A 102 -33.73 -2.03 -1.82
CA ALA A 102 -33.31 -1.28 -3.01
C ALA A 102 -32.89 0.16 -2.67
N LEU A 103 -33.71 0.86 -1.86
CA LEU A 103 -33.44 2.24 -1.44
C LEU A 103 -32.18 2.34 -0.57
N ARG A 104 -31.94 1.38 0.33
CA ARG A 104 -30.69 1.30 1.11
C ARG A 104 -29.47 1.07 0.22
N CYS A 105 -29.54 0.14 -0.73
CA CYS A 105 -28.45 -0.10 -1.67
C CYS A 105 -28.10 1.16 -2.48
N MET A 106 -29.10 1.89 -2.97
CA MET A 106 -28.88 3.15 -3.69
C MET A 106 -28.23 4.22 -2.80
N GLN A 107 -28.71 4.39 -1.57
CA GLN A 107 -28.14 5.38 -0.64
C GLN A 107 -26.69 5.07 -0.27
N ILE A 108 -26.37 3.79 -0.03
CA ILE A 108 -25.02 3.34 0.28
C ILE A 108 -24.10 3.56 -0.92
N GLY A 109 -24.51 3.11 -2.12
CA GLY A 109 -23.71 3.29 -3.34
C GLY A 109 -23.42 4.76 -3.64
N LEU A 110 -24.43 5.63 -3.52
CA LEU A 110 -24.25 7.07 -3.74
C LEU A 110 -23.32 7.71 -2.71
N LYS A 111 -23.36 7.26 -1.44
CA LYS A 111 -22.43 7.72 -0.41
C LYS A 111 -20.99 7.31 -0.74
N GLU A 112 -20.78 6.06 -1.13
CA GLU A 112 -19.46 5.52 -1.49
C GLU A 112 -18.89 6.21 -2.74
N GLU A 113 -19.71 6.44 -3.78
CA GLU A 113 -19.31 7.20 -4.97
C GLU A 113 -18.87 8.62 -4.63
N ARG A 114 -19.63 9.32 -3.76
CA ARG A 114 -19.27 10.67 -3.32
C ARG A 114 -17.96 10.69 -2.54
N GLU A 115 -17.71 9.67 -1.71
CA GLU A 115 -16.46 9.52 -0.98
C GLU A 115 -15.29 9.27 -1.93
N ALA A 116 -15.46 8.38 -2.90
CA ALA A 116 -14.46 8.07 -3.92
C ALA A 116 -14.11 9.28 -4.80
N LEU A 117 -15.10 10.13 -5.11
CA LEU A 117 -14.93 11.38 -5.86
C LEU A 117 -14.47 12.55 -4.98
N GLY A 118 -14.30 12.36 -3.67
CA GLY A 118 -13.91 13.42 -2.74
C GLY A 118 -14.94 14.54 -2.56
N LEU A 119 -16.21 14.31 -2.95
CA LEU A 119 -17.29 15.30 -2.95
C LEU A 119 -17.90 15.54 -1.56
N ASN A 120 -17.48 14.78 -0.55
CA ASN A 120 -17.97 14.94 0.82
C ASN A 120 -17.39 16.18 1.52
N ASN A 121 -16.25 16.71 1.05
CA ASN A 121 -15.59 17.88 1.64
C ASN A 121 -15.95 19.20 0.93
N VAL A 122 -16.68 19.13 -0.19
CA VAL A 122 -17.13 20.32 -0.91
C VAL A 122 -18.40 20.82 -0.22
N GLN A 123 -18.28 21.86 0.61
CA GLN A 123 -19.44 22.62 1.05
C GLN A 123 -20.22 23.02 -0.21
N PRO A 124 -21.52 22.69 -0.35
CA PRO A 124 -22.32 23.26 -1.40
C PRO A 124 -22.38 24.76 -1.12
N GLN A 125 -21.58 25.56 -1.84
CA GLN A 125 -21.87 26.97 -1.97
C GLN A 125 -23.22 27.02 -2.66
N ALA A 126 -24.27 27.33 -1.89
CA ALA A 126 -25.57 27.63 -2.46
C ALA A 126 -25.39 28.85 -3.36
N VAL A 127 -25.15 28.62 -4.65
CA VAL A 127 -25.23 29.67 -5.65
C VAL A 127 -26.71 29.98 -5.73
N PHE A 128 -27.12 31.06 -5.06
CA PHE A 128 -28.45 31.60 -5.21
C PHE A 128 -28.56 32.13 -6.64
N VAL A 129 -29.02 31.28 -7.55
CA VAL A 129 -29.39 31.70 -8.89
C VAL A 129 -30.68 32.49 -8.72
N GLU A 130 -30.57 33.83 -8.70
CA GLU A 130 -31.74 34.71 -8.75
C GLU A 130 -32.60 34.27 -9.93
N PRO A 131 -33.81 33.74 -9.68
CA PRO A 131 -34.59 33.25 -10.78
C PRO A 131 -35.07 34.45 -11.62
N PRO A 132 -35.28 34.27 -12.93
CA PRO A 132 -35.54 35.37 -13.87
C PRO A 132 -36.86 36.13 -13.65
N PHE A 133 -37.62 35.84 -12.60
CA PHE A 133 -38.90 36.48 -12.28
C PHE A 133 -38.78 37.94 -11.78
N MET A 134 -37.59 38.42 -11.47
CA MET A 134 -37.35 39.76 -10.89
C MET A 134 -37.44 40.96 -11.85
N LYS A 135 -37.92 40.78 -13.10
CA LYS A 135 -38.03 41.88 -14.09
C LYS A 135 -39.40 42.54 -14.18
N THR A 136 -40.44 41.96 -13.57
CA THR A 136 -41.78 42.54 -13.62
C THR A 136 -41.95 43.64 -12.57
N ARG A 137 -42.80 44.64 -12.86
CA ARG A 137 -43.11 45.74 -11.93
C ARG A 137 -43.60 45.24 -10.56
N TYR A 138 -44.29 44.10 -10.54
CA TYR A 138 -44.73 43.43 -9.32
C TYR A 138 -43.57 42.81 -8.53
N ALA A 139 -42.63 42.15 -9.19
CA ALA A 139 -41.47 41.55 -8.53
C ALA A 139 -40.52 42.61 -7.93
N GLN A 140 -40.36 43.76 -8.59
CA GLN A 140 -39.61 44.88 -8.02
C GLN A 140 -40.29 45.49 -6.79
N LYS A 141 -41.63 45.51 -6.77
CA LYS A 141 -42.40 45.97 -5.61
C LYS A 141 -42.20 45.03 -4.41
N LEU A 142 -42.18 43.72 -4.64
CA LEU A 142 -41.87 42.71 -3.61
C LEU A 142 -40.43 42.80 -3.09
N LYS A 143 -39.46 43.16 -3.94
CA LYS A 143 -38.04 43.33 -3.55
C LYS A 143 -37.80 44.50 -2.59
N ASN A 144 -38.67 45.51 -2.64
CA ASN A 144 -38.56 46.73 -1.83
C ASN A 144 -39.47 46.73 -0.59
N MET A 145 -40.18 45.63 -0.32
CA MET A 145 -41.04 45.47 0.86
C MET A 145 -40.21 45.03 2.08
N ASP A 146 -40.66 45.43 3.26
CA ASP A 146 -40.21 44.87 4.54
C ASP A 146 -40.59 43.37 4.62
N ASN A 147 -39.80 42.58 5.36
CA ASN A 147 -40.11 41.19 5.69
C ASN A 147 -41.52 41.01 6.30
N GLU A 148 -42.01 41.95 7.12
CA GLU A 148 -43.35 41.87 7.70
C GLU A 148 -44.45 42.05 6.64
N GLU A 149 -44.26 42.97 5.70
CA GLU A 149 -45.18 43.22 4.60
C GLU A 149 -45.23 42.04 3.62
N LEU A 150 -44.06 41.46 3.33
CA LEU A 150 -43.95 40.26 2.48
C LEU A 150 -44.70 39.07 3.10
N LEU A 151 -44.57 38.87 4.41
CA LEU A 151 -45.27 37.82 5.15
C LEU A 151 -46.79 38.01 5.15
N GLY A 152 -47.27 39.25 5.20
CA GLY A 152 -48.69 39.58 5.04
C GLY A 152 -49.25 39.16 3.68
N VAL A 153 -48.58 39.57 2.60
CA VAL A 153 -48.97 39.22 1.22
C VAL A 153 -48.96 37.71 0.99
N MET A 154 -47.97 37.00 1.55
CA MET A 154 -47.91 35.53 1.44
C MET A 154 -49.06 34.85 2.20
N LYS A 155 -49.51 35.39 3.34
CA LYS A 155 -50.67 34.86 4.07
C LYS A 155 -51.96 35.04 3.28
N GLU A 156 -52.20 36.21 2.69
CA GLU A 156 -53.38 36.47 1.86
C GLU A 156 -53.43 35.54 0.64
N LEU A 157 -52.32 35.36 -0.08
CA LEU A 157 -52.25 34.43 -1.23
C LEU A 157 -52.51 32.97 -0.85
N VAL A 158 -52.15 32.57 0.37
CA VAL A 158 -52.41 31.23 0.90
C VAL A 158 -53.88 31.07 1.29
N GLU A 159 -54.53 32.13 1.80
CA GLU A 159 -55.96 32.13 2.10
C GLU A 159 -56.82 32.14 0.83
N GLU A 160 -56.50 32.97 -0.16
CA GLU A 160 -57.20 32.97 -1.46
C GLU A 160 -57.12 31.60 -2.15
N LYS A 161 -55.95 30.93 -2.09
CA LYS A 161 -55.83 29.57 -2.64
C LYS A 161 -56.62 28.52 -1.86
N LYS A 162 -56.89 28.72 -0.58
CA LYS A 162 -57.77 27.83 0.20
C LYS A 162 -59.23 28.02 -0.18
N GLU A 163 -59.64 29.24 -0.51
CA GLU A 163 -61.02 29.50 -0.98
C GLU A 163 -61.29 28.97 -2.39
N VAL A 164 -60.29 28.92 -3.27
CA VAL A 164 -60.43 28.38 -4.65
C VAL A 164 -60.46 26.84 -4.70
N ILE A 165 -60.12 26.15 -3.60
CA ILE A 165 -60.09 24.68 -3.50
C ILE A 165 -61.33 24.11 -2.77
N ASN A 166 -62.23 24.96 -2.27
CA ASN A 166 -63.56 24.58 -1.78
C ASN A 166 -64.64 24.84 -2.84
#